data_AF-A0A2S7YKY0-F1
#
_entry.id   AF-A0A2S7YKY0-F1
#
_cell.length_a   1.000
_cell.length_b   1.000
_cell.length_c   1.000
_cell.angle_alpha   90.00
_cell.angle_beta   90.00
_cell.angle_gamma   90.00
#
_symmetry.space_group_name_H-M   'P 1'
#
loop_
_entity.id
_entity.type
_entity.pdbx_description
1 polymer ?
#
loop_
_entity_poly.entity_id
_entity_poly.type
_entity_poly.pdbx_seq_one_letter_code
_entity_poly.pdbx_strand_id
1 'polypeptide(L)' 'MRCRPREAAARPIMAEELAGCTVLMVAHRGAGLIGSDLRVNMACGRICTVTKDRKQGDDDDGNEGMAVGERRGNAM' A
#
# COMPACT_ATOMS: atom_id res chain seq x y z
N MET A 1 11.24 13.49 -6.27
CA MET A 1 12.30 12.48 -6.48
C MET A 1 11.95 11.65 -7.70
N ARG A 2 12.86 11.45 -8.68
CA ARG A 2 12.57 10.76 -9.95
C ARG A 2 12.98 9.28 -9.88
N CYS A 3 12.19 8.37 -10.45
CA CYS A 3 12.59 6.96 -10.65
C CYS A 3 13.82 6.86 -11.54
N ARG A 4 14.63 5.81 -11.37
CA ARG A 4 15.76 5.57 -12.30
C ARG A 4 15.22 5.13 -13.67
N PRO A 5 15.90 5.45 -14.78
CA PRO A 5 15.43 5.10 -16.13
C PRO A 5 15.13 3.61 -16.33
N ARG A 6 15.94 2.72 -15.72
CA ARG A 6 15.73 1.27 -15.78
C ARG A 6 14.45 0.82 -15.06
N GLU A 7 14.15 1.38 -13.89
CA GLU A 7 12.92 1.08 -13.14
C GLU A 7 11.69 1.57 -13.90
N ALA A 8 11.79 2.76 -14.51
CA ALA A 8 10.71 3.32 -15.33
C ALA A 8 10.37 2.45 -16.54
N ALA A 9 11.39 1.88 -17.20
CA ALA A 9 11.23 0.99 -18.35
C ALA A 9 10.64 -0.39 -17.99
N ALA A 10 10.97 -0.92 -16.80
CA ALA A 10 10.51 -2.24 -16.39
C ALA A 10 9.07 -2.25 -15.82
N ARG A 11 8.59 -1.12 -15.29
CA ARG A 11 7.25 -0.99 -14.70
C ARG A 11 6.10 -1.38 -15.64
N PRO A 12 6.01 -0.93 -16.91
CA PRO A 12 4.90 -1.31 -17.78
C PRO A 12 4.91 -2.82 -18.10
N ILE A 13 6.09 -3.40 -18.33
CA ILE A 13 6.24 -4.84 -18.61
C ILE A 13 5.78 -5.66 -17.40
N MET A 14 6.23 -5.29 -16.19
CA MET A 14 5.78 -5.96 -14.96
C MET A 14 4.26 -5.77 -14.73
N ALA A 15 3.70 -4.62 -15.08
CA ALA A 15 2.26 -4.38 -14.90
C ALA A 15 1.39 -5.25 -15.82
N GLU A 16 1.86 -5.50 -17.06
CA GLU A 16 1.17 -6.36 -18.02
C GLU A 16 1.28 -7.84 -17.63
N GLU A 17 2.49 -8.32 -17.36
CA GLU A 17 2.75 -9.73 -17.02
C GLU A 17 2.13 -10.15 -15.68
N LEU A 18 1.99 -9.19 -14.75
CA LEU A 18 1.44 -9.45 -13.42
C LEU A 18 -0.02 -8.98 -13.29
N ALA A 19 -0.68 -8.67 -14.40
CA ALA A 19 -2.08 -8.29 -14.38
C ALA A 19 -2.94 -9.40 -13.73
N GLY A 20 -3.76 -9.03 -12.74
CA GLY A 20 -4.58 -9.97 -11.98
C GLY A 20 -3.84 -10.77 -10.90
N CYS A 21 -2.52 -10.63 -10.77
CA CYS A 21 -1.76 -11.25 -9.69
C CYS A 21 -1.72 -10.37 -8.44
N THR A 22 -1.57 -11.00 -7.26
CA THR A 22 -1.19 -10.25 -6.05
C THR A 22 0.30 -10.00 -6.05
N VAL A 23 0.72 -8.74 -6.08
CA VAL A 23 2.14 -8.35 -6.16
C VAL A 23 2.60 -7.67 -4.86
N LEU A 24 3.65 -8.21 -4.25
CA LEU A 24 4.32 -7.58 -3.12
C LEU A 24 5.65 -6.95 -3.58
N MET A 25 5.75 -5.63 -3.50
CA MET A 25 6.97 -4.89 -3.83
C MET A 25 7.61 -4.32 -2.56
N VAL A 26 8.91 -4.57 -2.40
CA VAL A 26 9.72 -4.01 -1.30
C VAL A 26 10.73 -3.04 -1.89
N ALA A 27 10.73 -1.80 -1.42
CA ALA A 27 11.70 -0.81 -1.86
C ALA A 27 12.14 0.09 -0.71
N HIS A 28 13.42 0.43 -0.67
CA HIS A 28 13.96 1.42 0.26
C HIS A 28 13.66 2.87 -0.18
N ARG A 29 13.42 3.09 -1.48
CA ARG A 29 13.12 4.41 -2.04
C ARG A 29 11.64 4.47 -2.41
N GLY A 30 10.91 5.44 -1.87
CA GLY A 30 9.48 5.60 -2.15
C GLY A 30 9.15 5.75 -3.65
N ALA A 31 10.07 6.28 -4.46
CA ALA A 31 9.90 6.38 -5.90
C ALA A 31 9.72 5.01 -6.59
N GLY A 32 10.28 3.92 -6.04
CA GLY A 32 10.10 2.57 -6.58
C GLY A 32 8.70 1.99 -6.35
N LEU A 33 7.92 2.59 -5.45
CA LEU A 33 6.55 2.18 -5.11
C LEU A 33 5.49 3.11 -5.71
N ILE A 34 5.89 3.99 -6.64
CA ILE A 34 4.91 4.82 -7.36
C ILE A 34 3.93 3.88 -8.06
N GLY A 35 2.64 4.21 -8.02
CA GLY A 35 1.58 3.40 -8.63
C GLY A 35 1.22 2.09 -7.93
N SER A 36 1.77 1.80 -6.75
CA SER A 36 1.23 0.73 -5.88
C SER A 36 -0.17 1.10 -5.39
N ASP A 37 -1.09 0.12 -5.41
CA ASP A 37 -2.47 0.33 -4.92
C ASP A 37 -2.50 0.61 -3.40
N LEU A 38 -1.59 -0.03 -2.67
CA LEU A 38 -1.41 0.14 -1.24
C LEU A 38 0.08 0.19 -0.90
N ARG A 39 0.47 1.17 -0.07
CA ARG A 39 1.81 1.31 0.49
C ARG A 39 1.78 1.07 1.99
N VAL A 40 2.70 0.23 2.46
CA VAL A 40 2.94 -0.03 3.88
C VAL A 40 4.34 0.45 4.22
N ASN A 41 4.45 1.40 5.17
CA ASN A 41 5.74 1.74 5.75
C ASN A 41 5.95 0.91 7.01
N MET A 42 7.10 0.25 7.09
CA MET A 42 7.49 -0.57 8.22
C MET A 42 8.75 -0.02 8.87
N ALA A 43 8.81 -0.05 10.20
CA ALA A 43 10.01 0.23 10.97
C ALA A 43 10.04 -0.66 12.22
N CYS A 44 11.24 -1.13 12.58
CA CYS A 44 11.46 -1.94 13.79
C CYS A 44 10.50 -3.15 13.91
N GLY A 45 10.25 -3.85 12.80
CA GLY A 45 9.37 -5.03 12.77
C GLY A 45 7.87 -4.72 12.90
N ARG A 46 7.45 -3.45 12.82
CA ARG A 46 6.06 -3.04 12.93
C ARG A 46 5.60 -2.27 11.70
N ILE A 47 4.31 -2.34 11.42
CA ILE A 47 3.65 -1.46 10.45
C ILE A 47 3.45 -0.10 11.12
N CYS A 48 4.02 0.94 10.52
CA CYS A 48 3.92 2.30 11.04
C CYS A 48 2.78 3.07 10.37
N THR A 49 2.64 2.95 9.05
CA THR A 49 1.59 3.64 8.29
C THR A 49 1.14 2.81 7.10
N VAL A 50 -0.13 2.95 6.73
CA VAL A 50 -0.71 2.37 5.52
C VAL A 50 -1.35 3.49 4.71
N THR A 51 -1.05 3.54 3.40
CA THR A 51 -1.60 4.53 2.48
C THR A 51 -2.19 3.80 1.28
N LYS A 52 -3.45 4.06 0.96
CA LYS A 52 -4.11 3.52 -0.23
C LYS A 52 -4.18 4.63 -1.27
N ASP A 53 -3.53 4.45 -2.42
CA ASP A 53 -3.74 5.35 -3.55
C ASP A 53 -5.11 4.97 -4.14
N ARG A 54 -6.17 5.68 -3.73
CA ARG A 54 -7.52 5.47 -4.28
C ARG A 54 -7.46 5.77 -5.78
N LYS A 55 -7.53 4.75 -6.63
CA LYS A 55 -8.04 4.96 -8.00
C LYS A 55 -9.49 5.40 -7.83
N GLN A 56 -9.75 6.66 -8.18
CA GLN A 56 -11.09 7.22 -8.19
C GLN A 56 -11.87 6.54 -9.32
N GLY A 57 -12.87 5.75 -8.93
CA GLY A 57 -13.66 4.90 -9.81
C GLY A 57 -13.95 3.59 -9.10
N ASP A 58 -14.91 3.64 -8.19
CA ASP A 58 -15.91 2.60 -7.90
C ASP A 58 -16.60 2.99 -6.58
N ASP A 59 -17.73 3.66 -6.79
CA ASP A 59 -18.98 3.70 -6.01
C ASP A 59 -18.94 3.86 -4.48
N ASP A 60 -19.62 4.94 -4.09
CA ASP A 60 -20.11 5.28 -2.76
C ASP A 60 -21.10 4.20 -2.30
N ASP A 61 -20.67 3.27 -1.44
CA ASP A 61 -21.59 2.46 -0.65
C ASP A 61 -21.02 2.22 0.76
N GLY A 62 -21.71 2.78 1.75
CA GLY A 62 -21.80 2.18 3.08
C GLY A 62 -20.66 2.50 4.05
N ASN A 63 -20.79 3.65 4.71
CA ASN A 63 -20.24 3.87 6.05
C ASN A 63 -20.68 2.76 7.03
N GLU A 64 -19.80 1.80 7.32
CA GLU A 64 -19.85 1.00 8.54
C GLU A 64 -18.53 1.15 9.29
N GLY A 65 -18.53 2.06 10.25
CA GLY A 65 -17.44 2.24 11.20
C GLY A 65 -17.28 0.99 12.08
N MET A 66 -16.26 0.18 11.80
CA MET A 66 -15.77 -0.82 12.75
C MET A 66 -14.89 -0.13 13.79
N ALA A 67 -15.48 0.20 14.93
CA ALA A 67 -14.77 0.68 16.12
C ALA A 67 -13.73 -0.38 16.55
N VAL A 68 -12.45 0.03 16.56
CA VAL A 68 -11.35 -0.78 17.11
C VAL A 68 -11.51 -0.81 18.62
N GLY A 69 -11.79 -2.00 19.17
CA GLY A 69 -12.08 -2.20 20.59
C GLY A 69 -10.96 -1.74 21.53
N GLU A 70 -11.29 -0.85 22.46
CA GLU A 70 -10.48 -0.58 23.65
C GLU A 70 -10.47 -1.81 24.57
N ARG A 71 -9.39 -2.58 24.53
CA ARG A 71 -9.15 -3.63 25.52
C ARG A 71 -8.68 -2.96 26.82
N ARG A 72 -9.62 -2.52 27.65
CA ARG A 72 -9.31 -2.11 29.04
C ARG A 72 -8.99 -3.35 29.86
N GLY A 73 -7.70 -3.62 30.05
CA GLY A 73 -7.24 -4.54 31.08
C GLY A 73 -7.54 -3.93 32.44
N ASN A 74 -8.52 -4.46 33.16
CA ASN A 74 -8.72 -4.16 34.57
C ASN A 74 -7.79 -5.07 35.38
N ALA A 75 -6.64 -4.55 35.78
CA ALA A 75 -5.82 -5.12 36.84
C ALA A 75 -5.94 -4.19 38.04
N MET A 76 -6.75 -4.59 39.01
CA MET A 76 -6.66 -4.40 40.47
C MET A 76 -7.96 -4.87 41.11
#